data_AF-A0A842YG85-F1
#
_entry.id   AF-A0A842YG85-F1
#
_cell.length_a   1.000
_cell.length_b   1.000
_cell.length_c   1.000
_cell.angle_alpha   90.00
_cell.angle_beta   90.00
_cell.angle_gamma   90.00
#
_symmetry.space_group_name_H-M   'P 1'
#
loop_
_entity.id
_entity.type
_entity.pdbx_description
1 polymer ?
#
loop_
_entity_poly.entity_id
_entity_poly.type
_entity_poly.pdbx_seq_one_letter_code
_entity_poly.pdbx_strand_id
1 'polypeptide(L)' 'TDTLFDEVSKAHHSYPCTASMMKDREYGDALLHIAGYNARYAVCDAIGLDTCKFSHEEK' A
#
# COMPACT_ATOMS: atom_id res chain seq x y z
N THR A 1 8.08 -2.31 -11.79
CA THR A 1 7.05 -2.30 -10.72
C THR A 1 6.91 -0.92 -10.12
N ASP A 2 8.00 -0.18 -9.92
CA ASP A 2 8.02 1.16 -9.30
C ASP A 2 7.05 2.18 -9.95
N THR A 3 7.03 2.26 -11.28
CA THR A 3 6.11 3.13 -12.02
C THR A 3 4.63 2.78 -11.81
N LEU A 4 4.27 1.50 -11.86
CA LEU A 4 2.90 1.04 -11.60
C LEU A 4 2.45 1.41 -10.18
N PHE A 5 3.34 1.22 -9.21
CA PHE A 5 3.07 1.48 -7.80
C PHE A 5 2.82 2.97 -7.53
N ASP A 6 3.63 3.84 -8.15
CA ASP A 6 3.46 5.29 -8.09
C ASP A 6 2.15 5.74 -8.75
N GLU A 7 1.81 5.20 -9.91
CA GLU A 7 0.55 5.50 -10.59
C GLU A 7 -0.67 5.05 -9.76
N VAL A 8 -0.65 3.86 -9.17
CA VAL A 8 -1.71 3.40 -8.27
C VAL A 8 -1.78 4.28 -7.02
N SER A 9 -0.63 4.68 -6.46
CA SER A 9 -0.57 5.58 -5.30
C SER A 9 -1.19 6.94 -5.60
N LYS A 10 -0.88 7.56 -6.75
CA LYS A 10 -1.46 8.83 -7.18
C LYS A 10 -2.97 8.71 -7.37
N ALA A 11 -3.42 7.66 -8.06
CA ALA A 11 -4.84 7.41 -8.30
C ALA A 11 -5.64 7.20 -6.99
N HIS A 12 -5.01 6.64 -5.97
CA HIS A 12 -5.63 6.29 -4.69
C HIS A 12 -5.06 7.11 -3.52
N HIS A 13 -4.51 8.31 -3.76
CA HIS A 13 -3.85 9.10 -2.70
C HIS A 13 -4.79 9.50 -1.55
N SER A 14 -6.10 9.49 -1.83
CA SER A 14 -7.18 9.74 -0.88
C SER A 14 -7.77 8.44 -0.32
N TYR A 15 -7.14 7.28 -0.54
CA TYR A 15 -7.60 6.01 -0.01
C TYR A 15 -6.66 5.49 1.06
N PRO A 16 -7.17 5.14 2.25
CA PRO A 16 -8.46 5.54 2.83
C PRO A 16 -8.33 6.93 3.49
N CYS A 17 -9.04 7.92 2.98
CA CYS A 17 -8.99 9.31 3.46
C CYS A 17 -9.41 9.50 4.93
N THR A 18 -10.06 8.50 5.52
CA THR A 18 -10.54 8.52 6.90
C THR A 18 -9.67 7.71 7.86
N ALA A 19 -8.63 7.04 7.39
CA ALA A 19 -7.76 6.29 8.29
C ALA A 19 -6.78 7.21 9.02
N SER A 20 -6.36 6.75 10.20
CA SER A 20 -5.38 7.46 11.02
C SER A 20 -3.99 7.47 10.36
N MET A 21 -3.34 8.63 10.42
CA MET A 21 -1.91 8.81 10.13
C MET A 21 -1.01 8.47 11.33
N MET A 22 -1.59 8.23 12.51
CA MET A 22 -0.83 7.83 13.69
C MET A 22 -0.31 6.40 13.52
N LYS A 23 0.95 6.17 13.91
CA LYS A 23 1.53 4.83 13.95
C LYS A 23 0.70 3.95 14.88
N ASP A 24 0.11 2.91 14.31
CA ASP A 24 -0.60 1.91 15.07
C ASP A 24 0.40 1.01 15.82
N ARG A 25 0.05 0.62 17.05
CA ARG A 25 0.94 -0.18 17.91
C ARG A 25 1.08 -1.62 17.42
N GLU A 26 0.01 -2.19 16.88
CA GLU A 26 -0.05 -3.58 16.43
C GLU A 26 0.59 -3.73 15.05
N TYR A 27 0.26 -2.83 14.12
CA TYR A 27 0.80 -2.85 12.77
C TYR A 27 2.20 -2.25 12.65
N GLY A 28 2.57 -1.35 13.57
CA GLY A 28 3.86 -0.66 13.51
C GLY A 28 3.98 0.34 12.35
N ASP A 29 2.85 0.73 11.74
CA ASP A 29 2.73 1.76 10.71
C ASP A 29 1.34 2.44 10.82
N ALA A 30 1.11 3.52 10.09
CA ALA A 30 -0.18 4.17 10.01
C ALA A 30 -1.18 3.33 9.21
N LEU A 31 -2.42 3.24 9.70
CA LEU A 31 -3.49 2.50 9.00
C LEU A 31 -3.77 3.06 7.60
N LEU A 32 -3.54 4.36 7.38
CA LEU A 32 -3.62 4.97 6.05
C LEU A 32 -2.57 4.38 5.09
N HIS A 33 -1.33 4.18 5.54
CA HIS A 33 -0.29 3.57 4.72
C HIS A 33 -0.62 2.12 4.40
N ILE A 34 -1.02 1.33 5.41
CA ILE A 34 -1.38 -0.09 5.25
C ILE A 34 -2.46 -0.26 4.17
N ALA A 35 -3.49 0.56 4.20
CA ALA A 35 -4.55 0.47 3.22
C ALA A 35 -4.14 0.99 1.83
N GLY A 36 -3.23 1.97 1.76
CA GLY A 36 -2.56 2.34 0.52
C GLY A 36 -1.75 1.17 -0.09
N TYR A 37 -1.06 0.39 0.73
CA TYR A 37 -0.36 -0.82 0.28
C TYR A 37 -1.32 -1.89 -0.23
N ASN A 38 -2.43 -2.13 0.49
CA ASN A 38 -3.45 -3.09 0.06
C ASN A 38 -4.03 -2.77 -1.32
N ALA A 39 -4.29 -1.49 -1.61
CA ALA A 39 -4.77 -1.07 -2.93
C ALA A 39 -3.76 -1.42 -4.04
N ARG A 40 -2.46 -1.21 -3.78
CA ARG A 40 -1.41 -1.53 -4.74
C ARG A 40 -1.22 -3.03 -4.91
N TYR A 41 -1.29 -3.82 -3.84
CA TYR A 41 -1.23 -5.28 -3.90
C TYR A 41 -2.40 -5.87 -4.67
N ALA A 42 -3.62 -5.38 -4.45
CA ALA A 42 -4.80 -5.82 -5.20
C ALA A 42 -4.66 -5.59 -6.71
N VAL A 43 -4.10 -4.45 -7.11
CA VAL A 43 -3.83 -4.18 -8.54
C VAL A 43 -2.78 -5.14 -9.09
N CYS A 44 -1.69 -5.36 -8.36
CA CYS A 44 -0.64 -6.27 -8.77
C CYS A 44 -1.13 -7.72 -8.94
N ASP A 45 -1.92 -8.22 -7.99
CA ASP A 45 -2.55 -9.54 -8.05
C ASP A 45 -3.49 -9.66 -9.25
N ALA A 46 -4.34 -8.65 -9.48
CA ALA A 46 -5.30 -8.64 -10.59
C ALA A 46 -4.65 -8.70 -11.98
N ILE A 47 -3.39 -8.26 -12.12
CA ILE A 47 -2.63 -8.30 -13.37
C ILE A 47 -1.54 -9.39 -13.41
N GLY A 48 -1.48 -10.26 -12.38
CA GLY A 48 -0.55 -11.37 -12.32
C GLY A 48 0.91 -10.98 -12.09
N LEU A 49 1.18 -9.91 -11.32
CA LEU A 49 2.53 -9.50 -10.94
C LEU A 49 2.93 -10.02 -9.55
N ASP A 50 3.62 -11.16 -9.53
CA ASP A 50 4.13 -11.79 -8.30
C ASP A 50 5.27 -11.01 -7.60
N THR A 51 5.89 -10.06 -8.31
CA THR A 51 7.05 -9.28 -7.84
C THR A 51 6.67 -7.99 -7.12
N CYS A 52 5.37 -7.78 -6.87
CA CYS A 52 4.87 -6.62 -6.15
C CYS A 52 4.98 -6.85 -4.64
N LYS A 53 6.23 -6.88 -4.13
CA LYS A 53 6.54 -6.96 -2.70
C LYS A 53 7.31 -5.72 -2.29
N PHE A 54 6.92 -5.07 -1.19
CA PHE A 54 7.67 -3.94 -0.63
C PHE A 54 7.95 -4.08 0.87
N SER A 55 9.00 -3.38 1.28
CA SER A 55 9.91 -3.45 2.43
C SER A 55 9.40 -3.66 3.85
N HIS A 56 8.09 -3.80 4.10
CA HIS A 56 7.62 -4.14 5.46
C HIS A 56 7.80 -5.62 5.82
N GLU A 57 8.07 -6.47 4.83
CA GLU A 57 8.41 -7.90 4.99
C GLU A 57 9.92 -8.18 5.04
N GLU A 58 10.78 -7.18 4.82
CA GLU A 58 12.24 -7.29 5.04
C GLU A 58 12.56 -6.90 6.49
N LYS A 59 12.31 -7.81 7.43
CA LYS A 59 12.96 -7.82 8.74
C LYS A 59 13.58 -9.17 9.01
#